data_AF-A0A1B6L6R6-F1
#
_entry.id   AF-A0A1B6L6R6-F1
#
_cell.length_a   1.000
_cell.length_b   1.000
_cell.length_c   1.000
_cell.angle_alpha   90.00
_cell.angle_beta   90.00
_cell.angle_gamma   90.00
#
_symmetry.space_group_name_H-M   'P 1'
#
loop_
_entity.id
_entity.type
_entity.pdbx_description
1 polymer ?
#
loop_
_entity_poly.entity_id
_entity_poly.type
_entity_poly.pdbx_seq_one_letter_code
_entity_poly.pdbx_strand_id
1 'polypeptide(L)'
;SLSHVDILLYQQVATMGFYLVPAPPHPTTRCDDRSATWQFRFPATECALLSHYAAHSTPARVLATLRNILADMRRTTNGGQVISDYMLKTFLWFRLEEDHESLIATLRDWDHDKLSTHVLVILDELVTGLKTQRHRSYWFPWFNVMLSAPGGGTLHYTEEDYCH
;
A
#
# COMPACT_ATOMS: atom_id res chain seq x y z
N SER A 1 -10.95 -10.29 11.34
CA SER A 1 -11.57 -11.38 12.12
C SER A 1 -10.51 -12.05 12.99
N LEU A 2 -10.85 -12.72 14.10
CA LEU A 2 -9.88 -13.55 14.85
C LEU A 2 -9.51 -14.87 14.11
N SER A 3 -10.05 -15.07 12.90
CA SER A 3 -9.91 -16.28 12.09
C SER A 3 -8.99 -16.12 10.86
N HIS A 4 -8.39 -14.95 10.66
CA HIS A 4 -7.55 -14.72 9.48
C HIS A 4 -6.28 -15.59 9.53
N VAL A 5 -5.84 -16.11 8.38
CA VAL A 5 -4.68 -17.01 8.30
C VAL A 5 -3.39 -16.33 8.80
N ASP A 6 -3.26 -15.04 8.53
CA ASP A 6 -2.10 -14.23 8.92
C ASP A 6 -2.28 -13.50 10.27
N ILE A 7 -3.19 -13.95 11.14
CA ILE A 7 -3.47 -13.24 12.40
C ILE A 7 -2.25 -13.08 13.31
N LEU A 8 -1.38 -14.10 13.38
CA LEU A 8 -0.16 -14.04 14.19
C LEU A 8 0.85 -13.06 13.59
N LEU A 9 0.90 -12.95 12.25
CA LEU A 9 1.68 -11.93 11.58
C LEU A 9 1.17 -10.54 11.96
N TYR A 10 -0.15 -10.30 11.88
CA TYR A 10 -0.74 -9.01 12.24
C TYR A 10 -0.48 -8.64 13.71
N GLN A 11 -0.58 -9.60 14.62
CA GLN A 11 -0.22 -9.39 16.02
C GLN A 11 1.27 -9.03 16.17
N GLN A 12 2.17 -9.74 15.46
CA GLN A 12 3.60 -9.47 15.52
C GLN A 12 3.93 -8.09 14.98
N VAL A 13 3.45 -7.74 13.79
CA VAL A 13 3.79 -6.46 13.15
C VAL A 13 3.22 -5.25 13.90
N ALA A 14 2.10 -5.42 14.61
CA ALA A 14 1.53 -4.40 15.50
C ALA A 14 2.47 -4.02 16.67
N THR A 15 3.44 -4.88 17.00
CA THR A 15 4.43 -4.64 18.08
C THR A 15 5.76 -4.06 17.59
N MET A 16 5.94 -3.88 16.28
CA MET A 16 7.21 -3.43 15.69
C MET A 16 7.49 -1.92 15.84
N GLY A 17 6.58 -1.18 16.49
CA GLY A 17 6.73 0.25 16.75
C GLY A 17 6.52 1.13 15.51
N PHE A 18 6.90 2.40 15.62
CA PHE A 18 6.76 3.40 14.57
C PHE A 18 7.87 4.44 14.64
N TYR A 19 8.03 5.20 13.56
CA TYR A 19 8.94 6.33 13.44
C TYR A 19 8.15 7.60 13.18
N LEU A 20 8.70 8.74 13.61
CA LEU A 20 8.20 10.06 13.29
C LEU A 20 9.20 10.75 12.37
N VAL A 21 8.73 11.20 11.21
CA VAL A 21 9.56 11.89 10.22
C VAL A 21 9.06 13.32 10.03
N PRO A 22 9.93 14.34 10.03
CA PRO A 22 9.54 15.71 9.75
C PRO A 22 8.94 15.80 8.34
N ALA A 23 7.65 16.08 8.24
CA ALA A 23 6.95 16.19 6.97
C ALA A 23 5.74 17.14 7.10
N PRO A 24 5.57 18.10 6.17
CA PRO A 24 4.40 18.96 6.17
C PRO A 24 3.15 18.17 5.75
N PRO A 25 1.96 18.50 6.29
CA PRO A 25 0.71 17.91 5.82
C PRO A 25 0.40 18.36 4.39
N HIS A 26 -0.52 17.63 3.74
CA HIS A 26 -1.00 17.99 2.41
C HIS A 26 -1.42 19.49 2.32
N PRO A 27 -1.15 20.22 1.21
CA PRO A 27 -1.34 21.66 1.12
C PRO A 27 -2.77 22.13 1.38
N THR A 28 -3.75 21.28 1.11
CA THR A 28 -5.16 21.57 1.38
C THR A 28 -5.53 21.51 2.86
N THR A 29 -4.66 20.96 3.71
CA THR A 29 -4.88 20.90 5.16
C THR A 29 -4.44 22.21 5.80
N ARG A 30 -5.36 22.84 6.54
CA ARG A 30 -5.04 24.02 7.35
C ARG A 30 -4.10 23.62 8.49
N CYS A 31 -2.93 24.22 8.52
CA CYS A 31 -1.91 23.99 9.54
C CYS A 31 -1.10 25.28 9.67
N ASP A 32 -1.15 25.90 10.85
CA ASP A 32 -0.59 27.23 11.09
C ASP A 32 0.95 27.19 11.19
N ASP A 33 1.51 26.16 11.82
CA ASP A 33 2.96 25.89 11.84
C ASP A 33 3.28 24.53 11.19
N ARG A 34 3.52 24.57 9.88
CA ARG A 34 3.88 23.39 9.07
C ARG A 34 5.31 22.90 9.30
N SER A 35 6.15 23.70 9.94
CA SER A 35 7.55 23.33 10.20
C SER A 35 7.68 22.41 11.41
N ALA A 36 6.71 22.45 12.32
CA ALA A 36 6.65 21.63 13.52
C ALA A 36 5.86 20.32 13.34
N THR A 37 5.46 19.96 12.12
CA THR A 37 4.65 18.75 11.87
C THR A 37 5.48 17.50 11.61
N TRP A 38 4.96 16.38 12.10
CA TRP A 38 5.57 15.06 11.99
C TRP A 38 4.58 14.08 11.37
N GLN A 39 5.10 13.16 10.57
CA GLN A 39 4.34 12.07 9.99
C GLN A 39 4.75 10.74 10.62
N PHE A 40 3.75 9.93 10.97
CA PHE A 40 3.94 8.54 11.41
C PHE A 40 4.36 7.65 10.25
N ARG A 41 5.34 6.79 10.49
CA ARG A 41 5.89 5.81 9.54
C ARG A 41 6.05 4.45 10.20
N PHE A 42 5.77 3.39 9.46
CA PHE A 42 5.89 2.01 9.93
C PHE A 42 6.80 1.15 9.04
N PRO A 43 8.02 1.60 8.67
CA PRO A 43 8.88 0.90 7.72
C PRO A 43 9.19 -0.54 8.13
N ALA A 44 9.40 -0.79 9.42
CA ALA A 44 9.64 -2.15 9.94
C ALA A 44 8.42 -3.07 9.73
N THR A 45 7.24 -2.57 10.06
CA THR A 45 5.95 -3.26 9.90
C THR A 45 5.64 -3.51 8.41
N GLU A 46 5.84 -2.51 7.56
CA GLU A 46 5.67 -2.64 6.10
C GLU A 46 6.62 -3.66 5.51
N CYS A 47 7.89 -3.62 5.90
CA CYS A 47 8.90 -4.58 5.48
C CYS A 47 8.52 -6.00 5.92
N ALA A 48 8.14 -6.18 7.18
CA ALA A 48 7.74 -7.48 7.72
C ALA A 48 6.54 -8.09 6.98
N LEU A 49 5.51 -7.28 6.69
CA LEU A 49 4.36 -7.73 5.90
C LEU A 49 4.77 -8.17 4.49
N LEU A 50 5.64 -7.42 3.83
CA LEU A 50 6.08 -7.73 2.47
C LEU A 50 7.03 -8.94 2.41
N SER A 51 7.91 -9.08 3.40
CA SER A 51 8.89 -10.17 3.47
C SER A 51 8.31 -11.48 4.01
N HIS A 52 7.09 -11.44 4.59
CA HIS A 52 6.45 -12.63 5.14
C HIS A 52 6.18 -13.68 4.05
N TYR A 53 5.72 -13.24 2.88
CA TYR A 53 5.43 -14.15 1.78
C TYR A 53 6.70 -14.52 1.00
N ALA A 54 6.81 -15.80 0.61
CA ALA A 54 7.93 -16.27 -0.19
C ALA A 54 8.04 -15.53 -1.53
N ALA A 55 9.25 -15.35 -2.05
CA ALA A 55 9.49 -14.55 -3.27
C ALA A 55 8.72 -15.05 -4.52
N HIS A 56 8.40 -16.34 -4.59
CA HIS A 56 7.66 -16.95 -5.70
C HIS A 56 6.16 -17.16 -5.40
N SER A 57 5.70 -16.72 -4.23
CA SER A 57 4.28 -16.78 -3.85
C SER A 57 3.42 -15.86 -4.71
N THR A 58 2.12 -16.16 -4.80
CA THR A 58 1.16 -15.34 -5.55
C THR A 58 1.14 -13.89 -5.07
N PRO A 59 1.05 -13.57 -3.76
CA PRO A 59 1.09 -12.18 -3.28
C PRO A 59 2.34 -11.41 -3.73
N ALA A 60 3.52 -12.02 -3.63
CA ALA A 60 4.78 -11.39 -4.05
C ALA A 60 4.81 -11.14 -5.56
N ARG A 61 4.33 -12.09 -6.37
CA ARG A 61 4.25 -11.96 -7.83
C ARG A 61 3.21 -10.94 -8.27
N VAL A 62 2.09 -10.81 -7.55
CA VAL A 62 1.08 -9.76 -7.78
C VAL A 62 1.72 -8.39 -7.59
N LEU A 63 2.41 -8.15 -6.46
CA LEU A 63 3.08 -6.87 -6.23
C LEU A 63 4.14 -6.56 -7.28
N ALA A 64 4.97 -7.55 -7.64
CA ALA A 64 5.99 -7.40 -8.67
C ALA A 64 5.36 -7.04 -10.03
N THR A 65 4.25 -7.67 -10.39
CA THR A 65 3.52 -7.39 -11.64
C THR A 65 2.95 -5.97 -11.63
N LEU A 66 2.32 -5.53 -10.54
CA LEU A 66 1.80 -4.17 -10.39
C LEU A 66 2.92 -3.12 -10.51
N ARG A 67 4.08 -3.38 -9.89
CA ARG A 67 5.27 -2.51 -10.01
C ARG A 67 5.80 -2.43 -11.43
N ASN A 68 5.83 -3.55 -12.16
CA ASN A 68 6.25 -3.57 -13.56
C ASN A 68 5.29 -2.74 -14.43
N ILE A 69 3.98 -2.91 -14.24
CA ILE A 69 2.95 -2.11 -14.92
C ILE A 69 3.16 -0.61 -14.62
N LEU A 70 3.38 -0.25 -13.35
CA LEU A 70 3.64 1.14 -12.97
C LEU A 70 4.93 1.69 -13.61
N ALA A 71 6.00 0.90 -13.65
CA ALA A 71 7.25 1.29 -14.29
C ALA A 71 7.06 1.53 -15.79
N ASP A 72 6.30 0.68 -16.48
CA ASP A 72 5.98 0.85 -17.89
C ASP A 72 5.06 2.06 -18.12
N MET A 73 4.08 2.29 -17.24
CA MET A 73 3.24 3.49 -17.28
C MET A 73 4.04 4.77 -17.10
N ARG A 74 5.02 4.80 -16.17
CA ARG A 74 5.90 5.95 -15.94
C ARG A 74 6.80 6.25 -17.13
N ARG A 75 7.18 5.24 -17.91
CA ARG A 75 7.98 5.39 -19.14
C ARG A 75 7.14 5.88 -20.33
N THR A 76 5.87 5.50 -20.38
CA THR A 76 5.00 5.72 -21.55
C THR A 76 4.05 6.90 -21.38
N THR A 77 3.69 7.27 -20.15
CA THR A 77 2.68 8.28 -19.85
C THR A 77 3.04 9.10 -18.62
N ASN A 78 2.66 10.38 -18.61
CA ASN A 78 2.79 11.23 -17.42
C ASN A 78 1.85 10.79 -16.28
N GLY A 79 0.78 10.04 -16.60
CA GLY A 79 -0.17 9.54 -15.60
C GLY A 79 0.46 8.59 -14.57
N GLY A 80 1.53 7.87 -14.94
CA GLY A 80 2.28 7.01 -14.02
C GLY A 80 2.96 7.77 -12.86
N GLN A 81 3.10 9.09 -12.96
CA GLN A 81 3.69 9.94 -11.92
C GLN A 81 2.71 10.26 -10.79
N VAL A 82 1.41 9.98 -10.97
CA VAL A 82 0.39 10.17 -9.93
C VAL A 82 0.36 9.00 -8.96
N ILE A 83 0.75 7.81 -9.41
CA ILE A 83 0.67 6.57 -8.63
C ILE A 83 2.01 6.34 -7.91
N SER A 84 1.95 6.12 -6.60
CA SER A 84 3.11 5.73 -5.79
C SER A 84 3.14 4.22 -5.52
N ASP A 85 4.33 3.67 -5.25
CA ASP A 85 4.46 2.28 -4.78
C ASP A 85 3.65 2.02 -3.50
N TYR A 86 3.56 3.04 -2.63
CA TYR A 86 2.78 2.96 -1.40
C TYR A 86 1.29 2.74 -1.65
N MET A 87 0.71 3.33 -2.71
CA MET A 87 -0.66 3.05 -3.10
C MET A 87 -0.83 1.57 -3.47
N LEU A 88 0.07 1.03 -4.30
CA LEU A 88 0.03 -0.38 -4.72
C LEU A 88 0.13 -1.33 -3.52
N LYS A 89 1.06 -1.08 -2.59
CA LYS A 89 1.18 -1.83 -1.34
C LYS A 89 -0.10 -1.77 -0.51
N THR A 90 -0.71 -0.58 -0.39
CA THR A 90 -1.94 -0.38 0.38
C THR A 90 -3.10 -1.21 -0.16
N PHE A 91 -3.34 -1.20 -1.48
CA PHE A 91 -4.39 -2.03 -2.08
C PHE A 91 -4.10 -3.52 -1.91
N LEU A 92 -2.85 -3.95 -2.11
CA LEU A 92 -2.47 -5.34 -1.89
C LEU A 92 -2.74 -5.79 -0.46
N TRP A 93 -2.39 -4.99 0.56
CA TRP A 93 -2.65 -5.36 1.95
C TRP A 93 -4.14 -5.46 2.26
N PHE A 94 -4.97 -4.55 1.76
CA PHE A 94 -6.42 -4.69 1.90
C PHE A 94 -6.96 -5.94 1.20
N ARG A 95 -6.43 -6.26 0.02
CA ARG A 95 -6.81 -7.48 -0.70
C ARG A 95 -6.39 -8.75 0.04
N LEU A 96 -5.25 -8.72 0.73
CA LEU A 96 -4.77 -9.85 1.54
C LEU A 96 -5.62 -10.08 2.79
N GLU A 97 -6.22 -9.03 3.35
CA GLU A 97 -7.10 -9.12 4.52
C GLU A 97 -8.51 -9.65 4.20
N GLU A 98 -8.85 -9.86 2.93
CA GLU A 98 -10.16 -10.37 2.56
C GLU A 98 -10.32 -11.84 2.99
N ASP A 99 -11.08 -12.03 4.06
CA ASP A 99 -11.51 -13.35 4.54
C ASP A 99 -12.64 -13.91 3.67
N HIS A 100 -12.51 -15.18 3.31
CA HIS A 100 -13.58 -15.98 2.70
C HIS A 100 -14.32 -16.80 3.77
N GLU A 101 -15.36 -17.54 3.36
CA GLU A 101 -16.19 -18.37 4.26
C GLU A 101 -15.38 -19.38 5.11
N SER A 102 -14.19 -19.79 4.64
CA SER A 102 -13.29 -20.67 5.37
C SER A 102 -11.83 -20.33 5.10
N LEU A 103 -10.94 -20.69 6.03
CA LEU A 103 -9.49 -20.50 5.90
C LEU A 103 -8.92 -21.21 4.65
N ILE A 104 -9.45 -22.38 4.30
CA ILE A 104 -9.05 -23.10 3.07
C ILE A 104 -9.48 -22.32 1.82
N ALA A 105 -10.67 -21.70 1.84
CA ALA A 105 -11.12 -20.86 0.74
C ALA A 105 -10.23 -19.62 0.59
N THR A 106 -9.84 -18.97 1.69
CA THR A 106 -8.90 -17.84 1.67
C THR A 106 -7.55 -18.24 1.08
N LEU A 107 -6.98 -19.37 1.51
CA LEU A 107 -5.71 -19.87 0.96
C LEU A 107 -5.82 -20.25 -0.52
N ARG A 108 -6.94 -20.84 -0.94
CA ARG A 108 -7.20 -21.18 -2.35
C ARG A 108 -7.41 -19.95 -3.23
N ASP A 109 -7.88 -18.84 -2.68
CA ASP A 109 -8.02 -17.61 -3.46
C ASP A 109 -6.65 -17.15 -3.96
N TRP A 110 -5.61 -17.29 -3.14
CA TRP A 110 -4.23 -16.93 -3.45
C TRP A 110 -3.42 -18.02 -4.18
N ASP A 111 -4.09 -18.95 -4.86
CA ASP A 111 -3.42 -19.93 -5.71
C ASP A 111 -2.82 -19.26 -6.99
N HIS A 112 -1.86 -19.93 -7.60
CA HIS A 112 -1.06 -19.41 -8.71
C HIS A 112 -1.88 -19.12 -9.99
N ASP A 113 -3.00 -19.79 -10.17
CA ASP A 113 -3.94 -19.63 -11.28
C ASP A 113 -4.72 -18.30 -11.22
N LYS A 114 -4.83 -17.71 -10.03
CA LYS A 114 -5.56 -16.45 -9.78
C LYS A 114 -4.70 -15.19 -9.84
N LEU A 115 -3.42 -15.30 -10.20
CA LEU A 115 -2.51 -14.14 -10.25
C LEU A 115 -3.09 -12.98 -11.06
N SER A 116 -3.57 -13.24 -12.28
CA SER A 116 -4.14 -12.19 -13.14
C SER A 116 -5.40 -11.58 -12.53
N THR A 117 -6.22 -12.39 -11.86
CA THR A 117 -7.44 -11.94 -11.19
C THR A 117 -7.10 -10.93 -10.10
N HIS A 118 -6.15 -11.24 -9.21
CA HIS A 118 -5.73 -10.32 -8.16
C HIS A 118 -5.12 -9.03 -8.70
N VAL A 119 -4.27 -9.12 -9.74
CA VAL A 119 -3.70 -7.93 -10.39
C VAL A 119 -4.80 -7.04 -10.94
N LEU A 120 -5.77 -7.59 -11.67
CA LEU A 120 -6.85 -6.82 -12.28
C LEU A 120 -7.78 -6.22 -11.22
N VAL A 121 -8.15 -6.96 -10.18
CA VAL A 121 -8.98 -6.45 -9.08
C VAL A 121 -8.30 -5.26 -8.40
N ILE A 122 -7.01 -5.38 -8.06
CA ILE A 122 -6.25 -4.28 -7.44
C ILE A 122 -6.18 -3.06 -8.38
N LEU A 123 -6.01 -3.27 -9.69
CA LEU A 123 -6.01 -2.17 -10.66
C LEU A 123 -7.40 -1.50 -10.78
N ASP A 124 -8.48 -2.25 -10.75
CA ASP A 124 -9.85 -1.71 -10.78
C ASP A 124 -10.16 -0.90 -9.52
N GLU A 125 -9.72 -1.38 -8.36
CA GLU A 125 -9.80 -0.65 -7.09
C GLU A 125 -8.95 0.63 -7.10
N LEU A 126 -7.74 0.56 -7.66
CA LEU A 126 -6.88 1.72 -7.85
C LEU A 126 -7.54 2.75 -8.76
N VAL A 127 -8.10 2.33 -9.90
CA VAL A 127 -8.85 3.21 -10.81
C VAL A 127 -10.04 3.85 -10.09
N THR A 128 -10.74 3.09 -9.26
CA THR A 128 -11.86 3.60 -8.45
C THR A 128 -11.38 4.62 -7.43
N GLY A 129 -10.29 4.35 -6.71
CA GLY A 129 -9.66 5.26 -5.77
C GLY A 129 -9.19 6.56 -6.43
N LEU A 130 -8.59 6.47 -7.62
CA LEU A 130 -8.17 7.63 -8.41
C LEU A 130 -9.35 8.45 -8.92
N LYS A 131 -10.43 7.82 -9.42
CA LYS A 131 -11.63 8.53 -9.88
C LYS A 131 -12.35 9.24 -8.73
N THR A 132 -12.42 8.61 -7.56
CA THR A 132 -13.07 9.16 -6.37
C THR A 132 -12.15 10.08 -5.56
N GLN A 133 -10.86 10.13 -5.90
CA GLN A 133 -9.81 10.83 -5.15
C GLN A 133 -9.82 10.43 -3.66
N ARG A 134 -10.21 9.19 -3.35
CA ARG A 134 -10.40 8.72 -1.99
C ARG A 134 -10.06 7.24 -1.84
N HIS A 135 -9.06 6.98 -1.01
CA HIS A 135 -8.79 5.65 -0.47
C HIS A 135 -8.10 5.80 0.88
N ARG A 136 -8.51 5.03 1.90
CA ARG A 136 -7.88 5.12 3.22
C ARG A 136 -6.48 4.51 3.23
N SER A 137 -5.62 4.97 4.14
CA SER A 137 -4.38 4.27 4.48
C SER A 137 -4.70 2.97 5.18
N TYR A 138 -3.81 2.01 4.98
CA TYR A 138 -3.82 0.74 5.70
C TYR A 138 -3.66 0.93 7.22
N TRP A 139 -2.80 1.88 7.64
CA TRP A 139 -2.51 2.12 9.06
C TRP A 139 -3.46 3.12 9.72
N PHE A 140 -3.88 4.15 8.98
CA PHE A 140 -4.70 5.24 9.50
C PHE A 140 -5.98 5.40 8.67
N PRO A 141 -7.14 4.95 9.20
CA PRO A 141 -8.40 4.97 8.45
C PRO A 141 -8.84 6.35 7.93
N TRP A 142 -8.42 7.41 8.62
CA TRP A 142 -8.76 8.79 8.29
C TRP A 142 -7.77 9.44 7.31
N PHE A 143 -6.63 8.80 7.05
CA PHE A 143 -5.63 9.28 6.13
C PHE A 143 -5.95 8.86 4.71
N ASN A 144 -5.97 9.79 3.74
CA ASN A 144 -6.29 9.50 2.35
C ASN A 144 -5.01 9.30 1.53
N VAL A 145 -4.73 8.06 1.10
CA VAL A 145 -3.52 7.74 0.33
C VAL A 145 -3.55 8.29 -1.09
N MET A 146 -4.73 8.65 -1.61
CA MET A 146 -4.85 9.26 -2.95
C MET A 146 -4.26 10.68 -3.01
N LEU A 147 -4.05 11.32 -1.85
CA LEU A 147 -3.38 12.62 -1.75
C LEU A 147 -1.85 12.52 -1.75
N SER A 148 -1.30 11.30 -1.68
CA SER A 148 0.15 11.04 -1.62
C SER A 148 0.77 10.84 -3.01
N ALA A 149 0.31 11.59 -4.02
CA ALA A 149 0.78 11.48 -5.40
C ALA A 149 2.21 12.06 -5.56
N PRO A 150 3.18 11.31 -6.12
CA PRO A 150 4.57 11.78 -6.29
C PRO A 150 4.69 13.04 -7.15
N GLY A 151 3.86 13.18 -8.19
CA GLY A 151 3.87 14.33 -9.11
C GLY A 151 3.31 15.64 -8.53
N GLY A 152 2.75 15.64 -7.31
CA GLY A 152 2.10 16.81 -6.69
C GLY A 152 3.03 17.77 -5.94
N GLY A 153 4.34 17.51 -5.95
CA GLY A 153 5.28 18.17 -5.04
C GLY A 153 5.36 17.40 -3.72
N THR A 154 6.60 17.21 -3.25
CA THR A 154 7.00 16.31 -2.16
C THR A 154 6.18 16.53 -0.87
N LEU A 155 5.23 15.64 -0.59
CA LEU A 155 4.42 15.67 0.63
C LEU A 155 4.37 14.33 1.36
N HIS A 156 4.88 13.28 0.73
CA HIS A 156 5.09 11.98 1.34
C HIS A 156 6.45 11.48 0.90
N TYR A 157 7.35 11.33 1.86
CA TYR A 157 8.53 10.52 1.66
C TYR A 157 8.06 9.09 1.39
N THR A 158 8.23 8.60 0.18
CA THR A 158 8.12 7.18 -0.15
C THR A 158 9.33 6.44 0.44
N GLU A 159 9.25 5.12 0.61
CA GLU A 159 10.44 4.33 0.98
C GLU A 159 11.58 4.54 -0.03
N GLU A 160 11.23 4.83 -1.29
CA GLU A 160 12.17 5.18 -2.38
C GLU A 160 13.02 6.42 -2.03
N ASP A 161 12.48 7.35 -1.22
CA ASP A 161 13.19 8.57 -0.81
C ASP A 161 14.25 8.35 0.29
N TYR A 162 14.28 7.17 0.94
CA TYR A 162 15.28 6.82 1.96
C TYR A 162 16.40 5.90 1.43
N CYS A 163 16.26 5.38 0.19
CA CYS A 163 17.22 4.47 -0.42
C CYS A 163 18.23 5.17 -1.35
N HIS A 164 18.35 6.50 -1.25
CA HIS A 164 19.30 7.32 -1.99
C HIS A 164 20.35 7.95 -1.08
#